data_AF-A0A925LDK9-F1
#
_entry.id   AF-A0A925LDK9-F1
#
_cell.length_a   1.000
_cell.length_b   1.000
_cell.length_c   1.000
_cell.angle_alpha   90.00
_cell.angle_beta   90.00
_cell.angle_gamma   90.00
#
_symmetry.space_group_name_H-M   'P 1'
#
loop_
_entity.id
_entity.type
_entity.pdbx_description
1 polymer ?
#
loop_
_entity_poly.entity_id
_entity_poly.type
_entity_poly.pdbx_seq_one_letter_code
_entity_poly.pdbx_strand_id
1 'polypeptide(L)'
;HWDTKILATDISNNVLEIAKRGMYPTEKLAPLPIYWRQMYVKKVDKEYSRIVDRIRNEVIYRNFNLMEPVFPFKKKFHVIFCRNVMIYFNQATKDELIEKFYEHLEDGGYLFIGHSESVNRNKSRFKYICPAVYQK
;
A
#
# COMPACT_ATOMS: atom_id res chain seq x y z
N HIS A 1 -15.05 -15.88 8.24
CA HIS A 1 -14.85 -15.24 6.92
C HIS A 1 -13.73 -14.23 7.04
N TRP A 2 -12.67 -14.36 6.25
CA TRP A 2 -11.55 -13.40 6.24
C TRP A 2 -11.96 -12.16 5.45
N ASP A 3 -11.67 -10.97 5.99
CA ASP A 3 -11.81 -9.71 5.27
C ASP A 3 -10.56 -9.53 4.38
N THR A 4 -10.69 -9.87 3.09
CA THR A 4 -9.58 -9.83 2.12
C THR A 4 -9.45 -8.48 1.42
N LYS A 5 -10.17 -7.45 1.88
CA LYS A 5 -10.15 -6.13 1.25
C LYS A 5 -8.82 -5.43 1.45
N ILE A 6 -8.38 -4.70 0.42
CA ILE A 6 -7.20 -3.84 0.46
C ILE A 6 -7.69 -2.40 0.63
N LEU A 7 -7.17 -1.70 1.63
CA LEU A 7 -7.32 -0.25 1.71
C LEU A 7 -6.12 0.42 1.04
N ALA A 8 -6.37 1.17 -0.04
CA ALA A 8 -5.37 1.98 -0.73
C ALA A 8 -5.63 3.46 -0.47
N THR A 9 -4.63 4.18 0.02
CA THR A 9 -4.76 5.60 0.36
C THR A 9 -3.69 6.47 -0.26
N ASP A 10 -4.05 7.71 -0.58
CA ASP A 10 -3.13 8.74 -1.06
C ASP A 10 -3.67 10.13 -0.66
N ILE A 11 -2.81 11.14 -0.61
CA ILE A 11 -3.23 12.54 -0.43
C ILE A 11 -3.79 13.14 -1.72
N SER A 12 -3.43 12.59 -2.88
CA SER A 12 -3.82 13.07 -4.21
C SER A 12 -5.09 12.39 -4.71
N ASN A 13 -6.20 13.14 -4.73
CA ASN A 13 -7.45 12.67 -5.34
C ASN A 13 -7.28 12.31 -6.83
N ASN A 14 -6.43 13.04 -7.55
CA ASN A 14 -6.19 12.78 -8.98
C ASN A 14 -5.58 11.38 -9.19
N VAL A 15 -4.59 10.99 -8.38
CA VAL A 15 -3.97 9.66 -8.46
C VAL A 15 -4.94 8.57 -8.03
N LEU A 16 -5.76 8.83 -7.00
CA LEU A 16 -6.81 7.90 -6.57
C LEU A 16 -7.84 7.65 -7.67
N GLU A 17 -8.27 8.68 -8.40
CA GLU A 17 -9.21 8.50 -9.51
C GLU A 17 -8.61 7.69 -10.66
N ILE A 18 -7.33 7.88 -10.98
CA ILE A 18 -6.61 7.05 -11.95
C ILE A 18 -6.59 5.58 -11.48
N ALA A 19 -6.23 5.34 -10.21
CA ALA A 19 -6.16 4.01 -9.63
C ALA A 19 -7.54 3.32 -9.59
N LYS A 20 -8.60 4.04 -9.21
CA LYS A 20 -9.99 3.55 -9.22
C LYS A 20 -10.44 3.16 -10.61
N ARG A 21 -10.13 3.96 -11.64
CA ARG A 21 -10.44 3.62 -13.05
C ARG A 21 -9.72 2.36 -13.48
N GLY A 22 -8.49 2.16 -12.99
CA GLY A 22 -7.65 0.99 -13.24
C GLY A 22 -7.28 0.86 -14.71
N MET A 23 -7.26 1.97 -15.45
CA MET A 23 -6.87 2.06 -16.85
C MET A 23 -5.42 2.51 -16.93
N TYR A 24 -4.62 1.76 -17.67
CA TYR A 24 -3.19 2.00 -17.82
C TYR A 24 -2.77 1.82 -19.29
N PRO A 25 -1.74 2.53 -19.74
CA PRO A 25 -1.12 2.23 -21.02
C PRO A 25 -0.73 0.75 -21.08
N THR A 26 -1.05 0.08 -22.17
CA THR A 26 -0.86 -1.37 -22.34
C THR A 26 0.61 -1.77 -22.18
N GLU A 27 1.52 -0.91 -22.63
CA GLU A 27 2.97 -1.06 -22.46
C GLU A 27 3.40 -1.14 -20.99
N LYS A 28 2.76 -0.38 -20.08
CA LYS A 28 3.09 -0.41 -18.65
C LYS A 28 2.67 -1.71 -17.97
N LEU A 29 1.74 -2.45 -18.59
CA LEU A 29 1.30 -3.75 -18.11
C LEU A 29 2.07 -4.90 -18.77
N ALA A 30 2.84 -4.64 -19.83
CA ALA A 30 3.58 -5.67 -20.56
C ALA A 30 4.58 -6.49 -19.71
N PRO A 31 5.26 -5.92 -18.69
CA PRO A 31 6.14 -6.68 -17.80
C PRO A 31 5.42 -7.70 -16.90
N LEU A 32 4.08 -7.61 -16.77
CA LEU A 32 3.34 -8.58 -15.97
C LEU A 32 3.42 -9.99 -16.61
N PRO A 33 3.53 -11.05 -15.79
CA PRO A 33 3.47 -12.43 -16.26
C PRO A 33 2.28 -12.66 -17.20
N ILE A 34 2.50 -13.44 -18.27
CA ILE A 34 1.48 -13.63 -19.32
C ILE A 34 0.15 -14.14 -18.76
N TYR A 35 0.21 -15.07 -17.81
CA TYR A 35 -0.96 -15.64 -17.14
C TYR A 35 -1.76 -14.57 -16.37
N TRP A 36 -1.09 -13.65 -15.69
CA TRP A 36 -1.75 -12.54 -15.00
C TRP A 36 -2.39 -11.56 -15.97
N ARG A 37 -1.72 -11.25 -17.09
CA ARG A 37 -2.31 -10.41 -18.13
C ARG A 37 -3.59 -11.04 -18.69
N GLN A 38 -3.57 -12.33 -19.01
CA GLN A 38 -4.75 -13.03 -19.53
C GLN A 38 -5.91 -13.05 -18.54
N MET A 39 -5.64 -13.22 -17.25
CA MET A 39 -6.68 -13.35 -16.22
C MET A 39 -7.19 -12.04 -15.65
N TYR A 40 -6.36 -11.00 -15.60
CA TYR A 40 -6.62 -9.80 -14.81
C TYR A 40 -6.56 -8.51 -15.62
N VAL A 41 -6.16 -8.55 -16.89
CA VAL A 41 -6.08 -7.37 -17.75
C VAL A 41 -7.00 -7.55 -18.95
N LYS A 42 -7.88 -6.56 -19.18
CA LYS A 42 -8.76 -6.49 -20.34
C LYS A 42 -8.32 -5.35 -21.24
N LYS A 43 -8.04 -5.62 -22.51
CA LYS A 43 -7.77 -4.55 -23.50
C LYS A 43 -9.03 -3.69 -23.65
N VAL A 44 -8.83 -2.37 -23.64
CA VAL A 44 -9.89 -1.40 -23.94
C VAL A 44 -9.77 -0.97 -25.40
N ASP A 45 -8.55 -0.62 -25.82
CA ASP A 45 -8.21 -0.27 -27.19
C ASP A 45 -6.74 -0.66 -27.48
N LYS A 46 -6.12 -0.02 -28.48
CA LYS A 46 -4.71 -0.27 -28.86
C LYS A 46 -3.72 0.27 -27.83
N GLU A 47 -4.02 1.40 -27.20
CA GLU A 47 -3.12 2.11 -26.30
C GLU A 47 -3.39 1.73 -24.84
N TYR A 48 -4.65 1.52 -24.46
CA TYR A 48 -5.06 1.32 -23.07
C TYR A 48 -5.62 -0.07 -22.79
N SER A 49 -5.26 -0.53 -21.60
CA SER A 49 -5.78 -1.75 -20.98
C SER A 49 -6.28 -1.43 -19.58
N ARG A 50 -7.22 -2.23 -19.09
CA ARG A 50 -7.86 -2.04 -17.80
C ARG A 50 -7.76 -3.28 -16.93
N ILE A 51 -7.55 -3.09 -15.63
CA ILE A 51 -7.65 -4.17 -14.65
C ILE A 51 -9.12 -4.60 -14.52
N VAL A 52 -9.37 -5.90 -14.47
CA VAL A 52 -10.72 -6.47 -14.35
C VAL A 52 -11.43 -6.04 -13.06
N ASP A 53 -12.77 -5.90 -13.12
CA ASP A 53 -13.57 -5.42 -12.00
C ASP A 53 -13.44 -6.30 -10.75
N ARG A 54 -13.29 -7.63 -10.91
CA ARG A 54 -13.11 -8.54 -9.78
C ARG A 54 -11.90 -8.23 -8.90
N ILE A 55 -10.85 -7.62 -9.44
CA ILE A 55 -9.68 -7.18 -8.65
C ILE A 55 -9.92 -5.78 -8.10
N ARG A 56 -10.45 -4.87 -8.92
CA ARG A 56 -10.70 -3.48 -8.53
C ARG A 56 -11.72 -3.37 -7.39
N ASN A 57 -12.70 -4.26 -7.36
CA ASN A 57 -13.73 -4.31 -6.31
C ASN A 57 -13.20 -4.88 -4.98
N GLU A 58 -11.98 -5.43 -4.96
CA GLU A 58 -11.29 -5.82 -3.71
C GLU A 58 -10.52 -4.66 -3.08
N VAL A 59 -10.40 -3.52 -3.77
CA VAL A 59 -9.65 -2.35 -3.29
C VAL A 59 -10.62 -1.22 -2.91
N ILE A 60 -10.52 -0.78 -1.67
CA ILE A 60 -11.18 0.42 -1.16
C ILE A 60 -10.18 1.56 -1.28
N TYR A 61 -10.54 2.61 -2.02
CA TYR A 61 -9.69 3.79 -2.20
C TYR A 61 -10.16 4.93 -1.30
N ARG A 62 -9.26 5.55 -0.53
CA ARG A 62 -9.58 6.71 0.31
C ARG A 62 -8.52 7.80 0.21
N ASN A 63 -8.96 9.06 0.23
CA ASN A 63 -8.05 10.16 0.48
C ASN A 63 -7.62 10.12 1.95
N PHE A 64 -6.32 10.12 2.20
CA PHE A 64 -5.81 10.10 3.57
C PHE A 64 -4.40 10.66 3.63
N ASN A 65 -4.17 11.53 4.62
CA ASN A 65 -2.86 12.06 4.93
C ASN A 65 -2.21 11.24 6.07
N LEU A 66 -1.03 10.67 5.84
CA LEU A 66 -0.29 9.94 6.87
C LEU A 66 0.13 10.83 8.07
N MET A 67 0.09 12.15 7.89
CA MET A 67 0.36 13.13 8.93
C MET A 67 -0.85 13.42 9.83
N GLU A 68 -2.02 12.82 9.57
CA GLU A 68 -3.15 12.96 10.48
C GLU A 68 -2.75 12.53 11.90
N PRO A 69 -3.09 13.31 12.95
CA PRO A 69 -2.75 12.98 14.32
C PRO A 69 -3.29 11.60 14.74
N VAL A 70 -4.48 11.26 14.25
CA VAL A 70 -5.16 10.00 14.53
C VAL A 70 -5.59 9.35 13.22
N PHE A 71 -5.25 8.07 13.05
CA PHE A 71 -5.69 7.31 11.89
C PHE A 71 -7.15 6.87 12.09
N PRO A 72 -8.06 7.16 11.15
CA PRO A 72 -9.50 6.92 11.31
C PRO A 72 -9.89 5.45 11.02
N PHE A 73 -8.98 4.50 11.26
CA PHE A 73 -9.19 3.09 10.94
C PHE A 73 -9.70 2.33 12.16
N LYS A 74 -10.92 1.78 12.06
CA LYS A 74 -11.55 1.02 13.15
C LYS A 74 -11.02 -0.40 13.30
N LYS A 75 -10.55 -1.00 12.20
CA LYS A 75 -9.96 -2.34 12.17
C LYS A 75 -8.45 -2.21 12.02
N LYS A 76 -7.73 -3.13 12.65
CA LYS A 76 -6.30 -3.33 12.42
C LYS A 76 -6.06 -4.06 11.09
N PHE A 77 -4.84 -4.01 10.62
CA PHE A 77 -4.38 -4.62 9.39
C PHE A 77 -3.49 -5.82 9.68
N HIS A 78 -3.59 -6.86 8.85
CA HIS A 78 -2.61 -7.95 8.88
C HIS A 78 -1.30 -7.54 8.21
N VAL A 79 -1.37 -6.65 7.23
CA VAL A 79 -0.22 -6.15 6.48
C VAL A 79 -0.40 -4.68 6.14
N ILE A 80 0.65 -3.87 6.33
CA ILE A 80 0.73 -2.48 5.90
C ILE A 80 1.88 -2.35 4.90
N PHE A 81 1.62 -1.70 3.76
CA PHE A 81 2.64 -1.29 2.80
C PHE A 81 2.78 0.24 2.85
N CYS A 82 3.94 0.73 3.23
CA CYS A 82 4.29 2.15 3.18
C CYS A 82 5.68 2.29 2.56
N ARG A 83 5.74 2.21 1.22
CA ARG A 83 6.99 2.13 0.46
C ARG A 83 7.26 3.41 -0.31
N ASN A 84 8.48 3.93 -0.20
CA ASN A 84 8.95 5.11 -0.93
C ASN A 84 8.17 6.41 -0.59
N VAL A 85 7.65 6.49 0.63
CA VAL A 85 6.88 7.65 1.13
C VAL A 85 7.55 8.27 2.35
N MET A 86 8.08 7.46 3.26
CA MET A 86 8.74 7.95 4.46
C MET A 86 10.03 8.69 4.14
N ILE A 87 10.64 8.47 2.98
CA ILE A 87 11.82 9.24 2.52
C ILE A 87 11.61 10.76 2.51
N TYR A 88 10.37 11.23 2.42
CA TYR A 88 10.03 12.66 2.42
C TYR A 88 9.90 13.27 3.83
N PHE A 89 9.99 12.46 4.89
CA PHE A 89 9.81 12.90 6.27
C PHE A 89 11.12 13.00 7.06
N ASN A 90 11.16 13.89 8.04
CA ASN A 90 12.23 13.95 9.02
C ASN A 90 12.18 12.75 9.99
N GLN A 91 13.24 12.55 10.78
CA GLN A 91 13.33 11.38 11.66
C GLN A 91 12.25 11.34 12.75
N ALA A 92 11.88 12.50 13.32
CA ALA A 92 10.85 12.55 14.36
C ALA A 92 9.48 12.11 13.82
N THR A 93 9.11 12.61 12.64
CA THR A 93 7.88 12.21 11.93
C THR A 93 7.90 10.73 11.54
N LYS A 94 9.06 10.21 11.09
CA LYS A 94 9.20 8.77 10.82
C LYS A 94 8.96 7.94 12.07
N ASP A 95 9.58 8.29 13.19
CA ASP A 95 9.44 7.56 14.44
C ASP A 95 7.96 7.52 14.90
N GLU A 96 7.24 8.66 14.82
CA GLU A 96 5.81 8.73 15.13
C GLU A 96 4.95 7.88 14.18
N LEU A 97 5.23 7.95 12.88
CA LEU A 97 4.48 7.21 11.86
C LEU A 97 4.66 5.69 12.02
N ILE A 98 5.87 5.23 12.34
CA ILE A 98 6.15 3.83 12.65
C ILE A 98 5.33 3.37 13.85
N GLU A 99 5.24 4.19 14.90
CA GLU A 99 4.43 3.85 16.07
C GLU A 99 2.94 3.74 15.73
N LYS A 100 2.41 4.68 14.92
CA LYS A 100 1.04 4.61 14.40
C LYS A 100 0.80 3.34 13.59
N PHE A 101 1.74 2.92 12.73
CA PHE A 101 1.62 1.66 11.99
C PHE A 101 1.61 0.45 12.92
N TYR A 102 2.44 0.42 13.96
CA TYR A 102 2.44 -0.67 14.92
C TYR A 102 1.08 -0.79 15.63
N GLU A 103 0.50 0.32 16.07
CA GLU A 103 -0.82 0.31 16.73
C GLU A 103 -1.94 -0.19 15.81
N HIS A 104 -1.83 0.07 14.51
CA HIS A 104 -2.81 -0.35 13.50
C HIS A 104 -2.54 -1.73 12.88
N LEU A 105 -1.50 -2.44 13.30
CA LEU A 105 -1.28 -3.83 12.92
C LEU A 105 -1.89 -4.79 13.95
N GLU A 106 -2.40 -5.91 13.44
CA GLU A 106 -2.69 -7.09 14.25
C GLU A 106 -1.39 -7.68 14.80
N ASP A 107 -1.48 -8.43 15.89
CA ASP A 107 -0.33 -9.13 16.47
C ASP A 107 0.20 -10.16 15.45
N GLY A 108 1.51 -10.17 15.22
CA GLY A 108 2.14 -10.96 14.15
C GLY A 108 2.03 -10.34 12.75
N GLY A 109 1.37 -9.19 12.61
CA GLY A 109 1.21 -8.47 11.34
C GLY A 109 2.51 -7.87 10.81
N TYR A 110 2.54 -7.55 9.51
CA TYR A 110 3.76 -7.14 8.82
C TYR A 110 3.72 -5.72 8.28
N LEU A 111 4.85 -5.02 8.41
CA LEU A 111 5.11 -3.73 7.78
C LEU A 111 6.15 -3.91 6.67
N PHE A 112 5.78 -3.49 5.46
CA PHE A 112 6.65 -3.44 4.29
C PHE A 112 6.98 -2.00 3.92
N ILE A 113 8.27 -1.70 3.82
CA ILE A 113 8.77 -0.37 3.44
C ILE A 113 9.58 -0.42 2.14
N GLY A 114 10.06 0.72 1.66
CA GLY A 114 10.95 0.84 0.52
C GLY A 114 12.38 0.41 0.88
N HIS A 115 13.15 -0.02 -0.11
CA HIS A 115 14.52 -0.52 0.10
C HIS A 115 15.50 0.55 0.62
N SER A 116 15.22 1.83 0.34
CA SER A 116 15.99 2.96 0.86
C SER A 116 15.49 3.49 2.20
N GLU A 117 14.42 2.89 2.75
CA GLU A 117 13.81 3.29 4.00
C GLU A 117 14.27 2.35 5.12
N SER A 118 14.36 2.87 6.35
CA SER A 118 14.73 2.07 7.52
C SER A 118 13.90 2.46 8.74
N VAL A 119 13.66 1.48 9.60
CA VAL A 119 13.05 1.68 10.91
C VAL A 119 14.17 1.71 11.95
N ASN A 120 14.14 2.71 12.83
CA ASN A 120 15.09 2.78 13.93
C ASN A 120 14.84 1.64 14.92
N ARG A 121 15.72 0.63 14.90
CA ARG A 121 15.58 -0.60 15.69
C ARG A 121 15.70 -0.38 17.20
N ASN A 122 16.33 0.71 17.65
CA ASN A 122 16.50 1.00 19.07
C ASN A 122 15.29 1.70 19.69
N LYS A 123 14.41 2.25 18.86
CA LYS A 123 13.19 2.97 19.30
C LYS A 123 11.91 2.23 18.97
N SER A 124 11.91 1.50 17.86
CA SER A 124 10.73 0.83 17.36
C SER A 124 10.48 -0.48 18.08
N ARG A 125 9.19 -0.79 18.31
CA ARG A 125 8.72 -2.09 18.81
C ARG A 125 8.73 -3.18 17.74
N PHE A 126 8.89 -2.81 16.47
CA PHE A 126 8.93 -3.76 15.37
C PHE A 126 10.16 -4.68 15.44
N LYS A 127 9.91 -5.97 15.25
CA LYS A 127 10.96 -6.96 15.01
C LYS A 127 11.42 -6.91 13.55
N TYR A 128 12.72 -6.75 13.33
CA TYR A 128 13.31 -6.87 11.99
C TYR A 128 13.27 -8.33 11.51
N ILE A 129 12.79 -8.54 10.28
CA ILE A 129 12.72 -9.88 9.66
C ILE A 129 13.75 -10.01 8.55
N CYS A 130 13.68 -9.14 7.53
CA CYS A 130 14.62 -9.08 6.42
C CYS A 130 14.60 -7.66 5.82
N PRO A 131 15.43 -7.35 4.81
CA PRO A 131 15.50 -6.00 4.26
C PRO A 131 14.10 -5.47 3.88
N ALA A 132 13.76 -4.30 4.42
CA ALA A 132 12.48 -3.61 4.22
C ALA A 132 11.22 -4.35 4.74
N VAL A 133 11.36 -5.39 5.56
CA VAL A 133 10.25 -6.15 6.16
C VAL A 133 10.40 -6.26 7.68
N TYR A 134 9.33 -5.89 8.38
CA TYR A 134 9.25 -5.87 9.83
C TYR A 134 7.96 -6.53 10.32
N GLN A 135 7.98 -7.09 11.51
CA GLN A 135 6.84 -7.75 12.14
C GLN A 135 6.49 -7.10 13.47
N LYS A 136 5.20 -6.96 13.74
CA LYS A 136 4.68 -6.66 15.07
C LYS A 136 4.75 -7.87 15.97
#